data_AF-A0A2M7Y9V6-F1
#
_entry.id   AF-A0A2M7Y9V6-F1
#
_cell.length_a   1.000
_cell.length_b   1.000
_cell.length_c   1.000
_cell.angle_alpha   90.00
_cell.angle_beta   90.00
_cell.angle_gamma   90.00
#
_symmetry.space_group_name_H-M   'P 1'
#
loop_
_entity.id
_entity.type
_entity.pdbx_description
1 polymer ?
#
loop_
_entity_poly.entity_id
_entity_poly.type
_entity_poly.pdbx_seq_one_letter_code
_entity_poly.pdbx_strand_id
1 'polypeptide(L)'
;MDFTLPPEAEAYRARVAAFVEAEILPLEADPANFADHDNIPEPVLARVRDKVKAAGLWAPNVPTARGGLGLPFVALAAAYEEMNRALFGPACFNA
;
A
#
# COMPACT_ATOMS: atom_id res chain seq x y z
N MET A 1 3.82 -27.34 -12.61
CA MET A 1 3.58 -26.44 -11.46
C MET A 1 3.32 -25.07 -12.02
N ASP A 2 2.27 -24.38 -11.57
CA ASP A 2 1.89 -23.04 -12.04
C ASP A 2 2.07 -22.05 -10.89
N PHE A 3 2.79 -20.96 -11.17
CA PHE A 3 3.13 -19.90 -10.24
C PHE A 3 2.53 -18.55 -10.65
N THR A 4 1.67 -18.55 -11.65
CA THR A 4 0.99 -17.35 -12.12
C THR A 4 0.04 -16.85 -11.03
N LEU A 5 0.09 -15.56 -10.72
CA LEU A 5 -0.87 -14.96 -9.80
C LEU A 5 -2.28 -15.03 -10.40
N PRO A 6 -3.31 -15.30 -9.57
CA PRO A 6 -4.69 -15.14 -9.99
C PRO A 6 -4.92 -13.73 -10.56
N PRO A 7 -5.74 -13.56 -11.62
CA PRO A 7 -5.92 -12.27 -12.28
C PRO A 7 -6.31 -11.12 -11.35
N GLU A 8 -7.14 -11.39 -10.34
CA GLU A 8 -7.54 -10.42 -9.33
C GLU A 8 -6.38 -10.00 -8.40
N ALA A 9 -5.49 -10.93 -8.08
CA ALA A 9 -4.30 -10.67 -7.28
C ALA A 9 -3.30 -9.81 -8.06
N GLU A 10 -3.07 -10.13 -9.34
CA GLU A 10 -2.20 -9.35 -10.22
C GLU A 10 -2.77 -7.95 -10.47
N ALA A 11 -4.07 -7.82 -10.71
CA ALA A 11 -4.72 -6.53 -10.88
C ALA A 11 -4.59 -5.65 -9.63
N TYR A 12 -4.72 -6.23 -8.44
CA TYR A 12 -4.50 -5.51 -7.19
C TYR A 12 -3.03 -5.12 -7.02
N ARG A 13 -2.09 -6.06 -7.19
CA ARG A 13 -0.64 -5.83 -7.13
C ARG A 13 -0.21 -4.68 -8.05
N ALA A 14 -0.65 -4.70 -9.31
CA ALA A 14 -0.30 -3.67 -10.30
C ALA A 14 -0.82 -2.28 -9.90
N ARG A 15 -2.01 -2.18 -9.31
CA ARG A 15 -2.56 -0.91 -8.81
C ARG A 15 -1.78 -0.39 -7.60
N VAL A 16 -1.35 -1.28 -6.71
CA VAL A 16 -0.47 -0.92 -5.57
C VAL A 16 0.88 -0.43 -6.09
N ALA A 17 1.50 -1.14 -7.02
CA ALA A 17 2.77 -0.75 -7.63
C ALA A 17 2.71 0.67 -8.23
N ALA A 18 1.67 0.93 -9.03
CA ALA A 18 1.45 2.25 -9.63
C ALA A 18 1.21 3.34 -8.58
N PHE A 19 0.45 3.05 -7.52
CA PHE A 19 0.20 4.01 -6.45
C PHE A 19 1.48 4.34 -5.66
N VAL A 20 2.26 3.31 -5.30
CA VAL A 20 3.54 3.47 -4.58
C VAL A 20 4.48 4.37 -5.38
N GLU A 21 4.60 4.11 -6.68
CA GLU A 21 5.49 4.86 -7.57
C GLU A 21 5.06 6.32 -7.75
N ALA A 22 3.76 6.56 -7.92
CA ALA A 22 3.23 7.91 -8.17
C ALA A 22 3.09 8.77 -6.90
N GLU A 23 2.77 8.16 -5.75
CA GLU A 23 2.30 8.89 -4.57
C GLU A 23 3.19 8.75 -3.33
N ILE A 24 3.96 7.65 -3.21
CA ILE A 24 4.71 7.34 -1.97
C ILE A 24 6.21 7.55 -2.17
N LEU A 25 6.80 7.01 -3.23
CA LEU A 25 8.23 7.20 -3.54
C LEU A 25 8.66 8.68 -3.62
N PRO A 26 7.87 9.60 -4.21
CA PRO A 26 8.24 11.02 -4.23
C PRO A 26 8.31 11.65 -2.84
N LEU A 27 7.56 11.13 -1.86
CA LEU A 27 7.60 11.62 -0.49
C LEU A 27 8.92 11.26 0.19
N GLU A 28 9.44 10.06 -0.07
CA GLU A 28 10.72 9.58 0.47
C GLU A 28 11.93 10.29 -0.14
N ALA A 29 11.77 10.89 -1.32
CA ALA A 29 12.83 11.69 -1.94
C ALA A 29 13.02 13.06 -1.27
N ASP A 30 12.04 13.54 -0.50
CA ASP A 30 12.09 14.82 0.20
C ASP A 30 12.38 14.61 1.70
N PRO A 31 13.57 15.03 2.20
CA PRO A 31 13.93 14.92 3.61
C PRO A 31 12.93 15.57 4.58
N ALA A 32 12.10 16.52 4.13
CA ALA A 32 11.07 17.13 4.96
C ALA A 32 9.94 16.17 5.34
N ASN A 33 9.81 15.04 4.65
CA ASN A 33 8.84 13.98 4.96
C ASN A 33 9.40 12.90 5.88
N PHE A 34 10.50 13.17 6.59
CA PHE A 34 11.01 12.31 7.65
C PHE A 34 10.85 13.01 8.99
N ALA A 35 10.11 12.36 9.89
CA ALA A 35 9.98 12.72 11.30
C ALA A 35 10.99 11.93 12.14
N ASP A 36 10.91 12.07 13.47
CA ASP A 36 11.72 11.28 14.40
C ASP A 36 11.62 9.77 14.10
N HIS A 37 12.76 9.09 14.17
CA HIS A 37 12.92 7.67 13.87
C HIS A 37 12.63 7.28 12.41
N ASP A 38 12.89 8.19 11.46
CA ASP A 38 12.75 7.96 10.01
C ASP A 38 11.32 7.59 9.58
N ASN A 39 10.32 8.02 10.35
CA ASN A 39 8.92 7.79 10.04
C ASN A 39 8.33 8.91 9.17
N ILE A 40 7.26 8.58 8.45
CA ILE A 40 6.42 9.58 7.78
C ILE A 40 5.68 10.46 8.81
N PRO A 41 5.72 11.80 8.69
CA PRO A 41 4.95 12.69 9.55
C PRO A 41 3.46 12.38 9.50
N GLU A 42 2.79 12.37 10.66
CA GLU A 42 1.35 12.04 10.76
C GLU A 42 0.45 12.83 9.79
N PRO A 43 0.63 14.16 9.59
CA PRO A 43 -0.20 14.91 8.65
C PRO A 43 -0.01 14.46 7.20
N VAL A 44 1.21 14.06 6.82
CA VAL A 44 1.53 13.55 5.48
C VAL A 44 0.92 12.16 5.32
N LEU A 45 1.12 11.28 6.31
CA LEU A 45 0.54 9.94 6.32
C LEU A 45 -0.99 10.00 6.18
N ALA A 46 -1.68 10.84 6.97
CA ALA A 46 -3.13 10.99 6.90
C ALA A 46 -3.60 11.34 5.47
N ARG A 47 -2.92 12.28 4.80
CA ARG A 47 -3.24 12.66 3.41
C ARG A 47 -3.04 11.51 2.43
N VAL A 48 -1.97 10.74 2.57
CA VAL A 48 -1.75 9.57 1.69
C VAL A 48 -2.79 8.50 1.95
N ARG A 49 -3.15 8.24 3.21
CA ARG A 49 -4.20 7.27 3.57
C ARG A 49 -5.55 7.64 2.97
N ASP A 50 -5.90 8.92 2.90
CA ASP A 50 -7.13 9.37 2.24
C ASP A 50 -7.09 9.12 0.72
N LYS A 51 -5.94 9.32 0.07
CA LYS A 51 -5.73 8.94 -1.34
C LYS A 51 -5.85 7.44 -1.54
N VAL A 52 -5.25 6.62 -0.67
CA VAL A 52 -5.33 5.15 -0.73
C VAL A 52 -6.79 4.68 -0.59
N LYS A 53 -7.55 5.26 0.35
CA LYS A 53 -8.98 4.97 0.52
C LYS A 53 -9.78 5.35 -0.71
N ALA A 54 -9.55 6.54 -1.27
CA ALA A 54 -10.19 6.99 -2.50
C ALA A 54 -9.84 6.09 -3.70
N ALA A 55 -8.63 5.55 -3.73
CA ALA A 55 -8.19 4.57 -4.72
C ALA A 55 -8.75 3.16 -4.48
N GLY A 56 -9.46 2.89 -3.37
CA GLY A 56 -9.99 1.57 -3.03
C GLY A 56 -8.90 0.53 -2.75
N LEU A 57 -7.77 0.95 -2.19
CA LEU A 57 -6.61 0.09 -1.87
C LEU A 57 -6.41 -0.07 -0.34
N TRP A 58 -7.36 0.41 0.46
CA TRP A 58 -7.23 0.48 1.91
C TRP A 58 -7.47 -0.87 2.61
N ALA A 59 -6.62 -1.18 3.60
CA ALA A 59 -6.75 -2.31 4.51
C ALA A 59 -7.02 -3.67 3.82
N PRO A 60 -6.09 -4.13 2.96
CA PRO A 60 -6.31 -5.31 2.14
C PRO A 60 -6.45 -6.61 2.94
N ASN A 61 -5.80 -6.68 4.11
CA ASN A 61 -5.81 -7.82 5.03
C ASN A 61 -7.05 -7.88 5.93
N VAL A 62 -7.80 -6.78 6.05
CA VAL A 62 -8.98 -6.71 6.90
C VAL A 62 -10.19 -7.35 6.19
N PRO A 63 -10.99 -8.20 6.85
CA PRO A 63 -12.18 -8.78 6.24
C PRO A 63 -13.19 -7.74 5.74
N THR A 64 -13.89 -8.06 4.66
CA THR A 64 -14.94 -7.20 4.07
C THR A 64 -16.06 -6.86 5.06
N ALA A 65 -16.43 -7.80 5.94
CA ALA A 65 -17.41 -7.58 7.02
C ALA A 65 -16.99 -6.49 8.04
N ARG A 66 -15.71 -6.09 8.04
CA ARG A 66 -15.16 -4.99 8.85
C ARG A 66 -14.70 -3.80 8.00
N GLY A 67 -15.05 -3.77 6.71
CA GLY A 67 -14.76 -2.67 5.80
C GLY A 67 -13.39 -2.69 5.12
N GLY A 68 -12.65 -3.81 5.18
CA GLY A 68 -11.44 -4.01 4.37
C GLY A 68 -11.71 -4.74 3.05
N LEU A 69 -10.66 -5.20 2.37
CA LEU A 69 -10.79 -5.91 1.09
C LEU A 69 -10.79 -7.44 1.21
N GLY A 70 -10.36 -7.98 2.36
CA GLY A 70 -10.35 -9.42 2.64
C GLY A 70 -9.55 -10.24 1.63
N LEU A 71 -8.42 -9.71 1.16
CA LEU A 71 -7.61 -10.39 0.15
C LEU A 71 -7.01 -11.70 0.68
N PRO A 72 -6.93 -12.74 -0.17
CA PRO A 72 -6.25 -13.98 0.19
C PRO A 72 -4.75 -13.76 0.37
N PHE A 73 -4.09 -14.64 1.12
CA PHE A 73 -2.68 -14.49 1.51
C PHE A 73 -1.73 -14.34 0.32
N VAL A 74 -1.97 -15.04 -0.78
CA VAL A 74 -1.13 -14.93 -2.00
C VAL A 74 -1.21 -13.53 -2.61
N ALA A 75 -2.41 -12.94 -2.67
CA ALA A 75 -2.60 -11.58 -3.15
C ALA A 75 -2.00 -10.55 -2.19
N LEU A 76 -2.12 -10.79 -0.88
CA LEU A 76 -1.49 -9.96 0.15
C LEU A 76 0.03 -9.97 0.01
N ALA A 77 0.66 -11.14 -0.10
CA ALA A 77 2.11 -11.27 -0.23
C ALA A 77 2.62 -10.49 -1.45
N ALA A 78 2.01 -10.72 -2.62
CA ALA A 78 2.39 -10.04 -3.86
C ALA A 78 2.22 -8.51 -3.75
N ALA A 79 1.13 -8.04 -3.14
CA ALA A 79 0.92 -6.61 -2.95
C ALA A 79 1.87 -6.00 -1.91
N TYR A 80 2.20 -6.75 -0.84
CA TYR A 80 3.10 -6.29 0.21
C TYR A 80 4.52 -6.10 -0.32
N GLU A 81 4.97 -6.91 -1.28
CA GLU A 81 6.22 -6.69 -2.01
C GLU A 81 6.25 -5.32 -2.70
N GLU A 82 5.17 -4.94 -3.40
CA GLU A 82 5.07 -3.62 -4.04
C GLU A 82 5.00 -2.48 -3.02
N MET A 83 4.29 -2.66 -1.90
CA MET A 83 4.25 -1.67 -0.81
C MET A 83 5.65 -1.40 -0.26
N ASN A 84 6.47 -2.44 -0.07
CA ASN A 84 7.82 -2.33 0.48
C ASN A 84 8.88 -1.84 -0.51
N ARG A 85 8.51 -1.49 -1.74
CA ARG A 85 9.39 -0.69 -2.61
C ARG A 85 9.64 0.71 -2.04
N ALA A 86 8.79 1.16 -1.12
CA ALA A 86 8.84 2.44 -0.44
C ALA A 86 8.82 2.21 1.08
N LEU A 87 9.71 2.87 1.83
CA LEU A 87 9.80 2.81 3.29
C LEU A 87 8.44 3.07 3.98
N PHE A 88 7.66 4.03 3.47
CA PHE A 88 6.37 4.42 4.05
C PHE A 88 5.20 3.53 3.61
N GLY A 89 5.43 2.60 2.68
CA GLY A 89 4.38 1.89 1.95
C GLY A 89 3.32 1.23 2.84
N PRO A 90 3.64 0.18 3.61
CA PRO A 90 2.63 -0.56 4.39
C PRO A 90 1.78 0.33 5.33
N ALA A 91 2.40 1.33 5.95
CA ALA A 91 1.72 2.28 6.83
C ALA A 91 0.64 3.10 6.09
N CYS A 92 0.88 3.45 4.82
CA CYS A 92 -0.07 4.17 3.97
C CYS A 92 -1.29 3.32 3.58
N PHE A 93 -1.14 2.00 3.48
CA PHE A 93 -2.22 1.07 3.13
C PHE A 93 -2.98 0.49 4.32
N ASN A 94 -2.47 0.68 5.55
CA ASN A 94 -2.95 -0.03 6.74
C ASN A 94 -2.90 -1.55 6.53
N ALA A 95 -1.75 -2.00 6.04
CA ALA A 95 -1.42 -3.39 5.74
C ALA A 95 -0.39 -3.92 6.73
#